data_AF-A0A9X2ZKT7-F1
#
_entry.id   AF-A0A9X2ZKT7-F1
#
_cell.length_a   1.000
_cell.length_b   1.000
_cell.length_c   1.000
_cell.angle_alpha   90.00
_cell.angle_beta   90.00
_cell.angle_gamma   90.00
#
_symmetry.space_group_name_H-M   'P 1'
#
loop_
_entity.id
_entity.type
_entity.pdbx_description
1 polymer ?
#
loop_
_entity_poly.entity_id
_entity_poly.type
_entity_poly.pdbx_seq_one_letter_code
_entity_poly.pdbx_strand_id
1 'polypeptide(L)'
;MNLMNTDAEKISLLLELISFSTVDGELHKREYDFLWLVARELNIDEVTFKDLFHQEVPPLVIKSEFQRIQQFYRLALIMYCDGILHSKEAKAIQQIAIDMGLNPVATKRILNLMKNAPNAIIDPAVLLKIFQEQHN
;
A
#
# COMPACT_ATOMS: atom_id res chain seq x y z
N MET A 1 20.66 9.05 7.86
CA MET A 1 19.27 8.59 7.94
C MET A 1 18.71 8.77 6.54
N ASN A 2 18.85 7.76 5.68
CA ASN A 2 18.46 7.88 4.28
C ASN A 2 16.94 8.03 4.22
N LEU A 3 16.49 9.15 3.67
CA LEU A 3 15.09 9.40 3.35
C LEU A 3 14.61 8.27 2.43
N MET A 4 13.71 7.43 2.93
CA MET A 4 13.01 6.38 2.19
C MET A 4 11.99 7.01 1.23
N ASN A 5 12.48 7.68 0.18
CA ASN A 5 11.69 8.42 -0.80
C ASN A 5 12.25 8.30 -2.22
N THR A 6 12.97 7.21 -2.51
CA THR A 6 13.58 7.02 -3.83
C THR A 6 12.57 6.44 -4.81
N ASP A 7 12.69 6.78 -6.09
CA ASP A 7 11.84 6.20 -7.15
C ASP A 7 11.94 4.67 -7.19
N ALA A 8 13.10 4.12 -6.78
CA ALA A 8 13.31 2.68 -6.63
C ALA A 8 12.39 2.04 -5.57
N GLU A 9 12.15 2.70 -4.44
CA GLU A 9 11.25 2.18 -3.40
C GLU A 9 9.79 2.21 -3.85
N LYS A 10 9.38 3.25 -4.58
CA LYS A 10 8.03 3.34 -5.16
C LYS A 10 7.79 2.24 -6.20
N ILE A 11 8.78 2.00 -7.07
CA ILE A 11 8.77 0.91 -8.04
C ILE A 11 8.73 -0.45 -7.33
N SER A 12 9.56 -0.66 -6.32
CA SER A 12 9.57 -1.90 -5.54
C SER A 12 8.23 -2.17 -4.87
N LEU A 13 7.60 -1.14 -4.29
CA LEU A 13 6.26 -1.27 -3.70
C LEU A 13 5.23 -1.66 -4.76
N LEU A 14 5.26 -1.01 -5.92
CA LEU A 14 4.29 -1.28 -6.99
C LEU A 14 4.47 -2.67 -7.60
N LEU A 15 5.71 -3.14 -7.77
CA LEU A 15 6.02 -4.53 -8.14
C LEU A 15 5.52 -5.53 -7.10
N GLU A 16 5.70 -5.22 -5.81
CA GLU A 16 5.13 -6.03 -4.74
C GLU A 16 3.59 -6.07 -4.86
N LEU A 17 2.92 -4.93 -5.06
CA LEU A 17 1.46 -4.85 -5.28
C LEU A 17 0.98 -5.62 -6.52
N ILE A 18 1.71 -5.56 -7.63
CA ILE A 18 1.44 -6.37 -8.83
C ILE A 18 1.48 -7.86 -8.45
N SER A 19 2.51 -8.29 -7.70
CA SER A 19 2.61 -9.69 -7.24
C SER A 19 1.47 -10.14 -6.31
N PHE A 20 0.86 -9.21 -5.56
CA PHE A 20 -0.31 -9.51 -4.73
C PHE A 20 -1.60 -9.63 -5.54
N SER A 21 -1.68 -8.90 -6.64
CA SER A 21 -2.93 -8.70 -7.38
C SER A 21 -3.19 -9.81 -8.40
N THR A 22 -2.21 -10.68 -8.67
CA THR A 22 -2.27 -11.77 -9.66
C THR A 22 -2.47 -13.15 -9.02
N VAL A 23 -3.40 -13.27 -8.05
CA VAL A 23 -3.56 -14.46 -7.18
C VAL A 23 -3.78 -15.78 -7.95
N ASP A 24 -4.45 -15.73 -9.10
CA ASP A 24 -4.72 -16.87 -9.99
C ASP A 24 -3.86 -16.88 -11.26
N GLY A 25 -2.88 -15.97 -11.34
CA GLY A 25 -2.06 -15.75 -12.54
C GLY A 25 -2.71 -14.83 -13.57
N GLU A 26 -3.94 -14.37 -13.35
CA GLU A 26 -4.60 -13.39 -14.19
C GLU A 26 -4.66 -12.03 -13.49
N LEU A 27 -4.65 -10.96 -14.28
CA LEU A 27 -4.88 -9.61 -13.80
C LEU A 27 -6.22 -9.14 -14.35
N HIS A 28 -7.24 -9.13 -13.50
CA HIS A 28 -8.54 -8.58 -13.85
C HIS A 28 -8.49 -7.06 -13.95
N LYS A 29 -9.45 -6.52 -14.68
CA LYS A 29 -9.62 -5.07 -14.85
C LYS A 29 -9.63 -4.30 -13.51
N ARG A 30 -10.29 -4.85 -12.47
CA ARG A 30 -10.35 -4.20 -11.16
C ARG A 30 -8.99 -4.09 -10.50
N GLU A 31 -8.18 -5.14 -10.57
CA GLU A 31 -6.82 -5.14 -10.05
C GLU A 31 -5.91 -4.19 -10.84
N TYR A 32 -6.02 -4.18 -12.18
CA TYR A 32 -5.30 -3.22 -13.01
C TYR A 32 -5.67 -1.76 -12.67
N ASP A 33 -6.96 -1.46 -12.56
CA ASP A 33 -7.46 -0.12 -12.23
C ASP A 33 -6.97 0.32 -10.84
N PHE A 34 -6.94 -0.60 -9.88
CA PHE A 34 -6.37 -0.39 -8.54
C PHE A 34 -4.86 -0.09 -8.60
N LEU A 35 -4.08 -0.93 -9.29
CA LEU A 35 -2.64 -0.75 -9.43
C LEU A 35 -2.30 0.57 -10.14
N TRP A 36 -3.12 0.95 -11.13
CA TRP A 36 -2.98 2.23 -11.81
C TRP A 36 -3.30 3.42 -10.91
N LEU A 37 -4.34 3.31 -10.06
CA LEU A 37 -4.62 4.32 -9.04
C LEU A 37 -3.39 4.52 -8.13
N VAL A 38 -2.79 3.43 -7.64
CA VAL A 38 -1.59 3.50 -6.80
C VAL A 38 -0.41 4.12 -7.54
N ALA A 39 -0.15 3.70 -8.79
CA ALA A 39 0.93 4.26 -9.61
C ALA A 39 0.84 5.79 -9.72
N ARG A 40 -0.37 6.30 -9.96
CA ARG A 40 -0.63 7.74 -10.05
C ARG A 40 -0.37 8.47 -8.75
N GLU A 41 -0.79 7.91 -7.62
CA GLU A 41 -0.52 8.50 -6.30
C GLU A 41 0.99 8.49 -5.96
N LEU A 42 1.74 7.52 -6.49
CA LEU A 42 3.20 7.47 -6.38
C LEU A 42 3.93 8.40 -7.37
N ASN A 43 3.20 9.10 -8.24
CA ASN A 43 3.72 9.90 -9.36
C ASN A 43 4.53 9.06 -10.37
N ILE A 44 4.13 7.81 -10.59
CA ILE A 44 4.66 6.93 -11.64
C ILE A 44 3.82 7.12 -12.89
N ASP A 45 4.48 7.40 -14.03
CA ASP A 45 3.81 7.59 -15.30
C ASP A 45 3.33 6.26 -15.92
N GLU A 46 2.42 6.36 -16.90
CA GLU A 46 1.79 5.19 -17.51
C GLU A 46 2.79 4.28 -18.24
N VAL A 47 3.87 4.83 -18.82
CA VAL A 47 4.88 4.05 -19.53
C VAL A 47 5.65 3.22 -18.52
N THR A 48 6.19 3.86 -17.48
CA THR A 48 6.89 3.18 -16.39
C THR A 48 6.00 2.13 -15.73
N PHE A 49 4.73 2.44 -15.47
CA PHE A 49 3.78 1.49 -14.90
C PHE A 49 3.56 0.25 -15.76
N LYS A 50 3.35 0.42 -17.07
CA LYS A 50 3.16 -0.71 -17.99
C LYS A 50 4.42 -1.56 -18.12
N ASP A 51 5.59 -0.94 -18.06
CA ASP A 51 6.86 -1.66 -18.11
C ASP A 51 7.06 -2.59 -16.89
N LEU A 52 6.45 -2.28 -15.73
CA LEU A 52 6.53 -3.15 -14.55
C LEU A 52 5.94 -4.55 -14.77
N PHE A 53 4.93 -4.69 -15.63
CA PHE A 53 4.34 -5.99 -15.95
C PHE A 53 5.23 -6.86 -16.84
N HIS A 54 6.26 -6.29 -17.45
CA HIS A 54 7.23 -7.00 -18.26
C HIS A 54 8.48 -7.39 -17.46
N GLN A 55 8.59 -6.93 -16.21
CA GLN A 55 9.67 -7.31 -15.30
C GLN A 55 9.35 -8.65 -14.65
N GLU A 56 10.39 -9.41 -14.26
CA GLU A 56 10.19 -10.65 -13.51
C GLU A 56 9.51 -10.32 -12.17
N VAL A 57 8.22 -10.62 -12.08
CA VAL A 57 7.45 -10.49 -10.84
C VAL A 57 7.95 -11.57 -9.88
N PRO A 58 8.33 -11.22 -8.64
CA PRO A 58 8.70 -12.21 -7.63
C PRO A 58 7.58 -13.25 -7.48
N PRO A 59 7.90 -14.54 -7.30
CA PRO A 59 6.90 -15.60 -7.27
C PRO A 59 5.80 -15.33 -6.25
N LEU A 60 4.56 -15.61 -6.66
CA LEU A 60 3.33 -15.47 -5.89
C LEU A 60 3.47 -16.09 -4.50
N VAL A 61 3.54 -15.23 -3.49
CA VAL A 61 3.38 -15.67 -2.09
C VAL A 61 1.89 -15.56 -1.81
N ILE A 62 1.23 -16.66 -1.42
CA ILE A 62 -0.10 -16.60 -0.82
C ILE A 62 0.04 -15.80 0.46
N LYS A 63 -0.53 -14.58 0.49
CA LYS A 63 -0.25 -13.64 1.57
C LYS A 63 -1.38 -13.55 2.59
N SER A 64 -1.00 -13.63 3.87
CA SER A 64 -1.92 -13.50 4.99
C SER A 64 -2.50 -12.09 5.07
N GLU A 65 -3.62 -11.92 5.79
CA GLU A 65 -4.21 -10.60 6.03
C GLU A 65 -3.22 -9.64 6.70
N PHE A 66 -2.37 -10.14 7.60
CA PHE A 66 -1.30 -9.38 8.22
C PHE A 66 -0.32 -8.79 7.17
N GLN A 67 0.06 -9.57 6.16
CA GLN A 67 0.94 -9.09 5.09
C GLN A 67 0.27 -8.01 4.24
N ARG A 68 -1.04 -8.10 3.99
CA ARG A 68 -1.80 -7.03 3.32
C ARG A 68 -1.83 -5.75 4.15
N ILE A 69 -1.98 -5.85 5.48
CA ILE A 69 -1.91 -4.70 6.40
C ILE A 69 -0.52 -4.07 6.40
N GLN A 70 0.55 -4.88 6.44
CA GLN A 70 1.92 -4.37 6.37
C GLN A 70 2.17 -3.59 5.08
N GLN A 71 1.64 -4.06 3.96
CA GLN A 71 1.75 -3.33 2.70
C GLN A 71 0.94 -2.05 2.66
N PHE A 72 -0.29 -2.10 3.15
CA PHE A 72 -1.09 -0.90 3.30
C PHE A 72 -0.36 0.16 4.13
N TYR A 73 0.27 -0.23 5.23
CA TYR A 73 1.07 0.68 6.05
C TYR A 73 2.30 1.25 5.30
N ARG A 74 3.03 0.44 4.53
CA ARG A 74 4.16 0.93 3.71
C ARG A 74 3.70 1.91 2.63
N LEU A 75 2.62 1.58 1.94
CA LEU A 75 2.01 2.47 0.96
C LEU A 75 1.57 3.78 1.61
N ALA A 76 0.93 3.69 2.77
CA ALA A 76 0.51 4.85 3.54
C ALA A 76 1.70 5.74 3.91
N LEU A 77 2.84 5.17 4.31
CA LEU A 77 4.05 5.94 4.62
C LEU A 77 4.58 6.68 3.40
N ILE A 78 4.63 6.03 2.24
CA ILE A 78 5.13 6.62 0.99
C ILE A 78 4.19 7.73 0.50
N MET A 79 2.88 7.53 0.62
CA MET A 79 1.87 8.56 0.32
C MET A 79 1.89 9.71 1.33
N TYR A 80 2.44 9.52 2.53
CA TYR A 80 2.52 10.56 3.58
C TYR A 80 3.78 11.43 3.49
N CYS A 81 4.47 11.44 2.33
CA CYS A 81 5.78 12.04 2.11
C CYS A 81 5.93 13.50 2.62
N ASP A 82 4.87 14.31 2.57
CA ASP A 82 4.95 15.73 2.95
C ASP A 82 4.36 16.04 4.34
N GLY A 83 4.00 15.03 5.13
CA GLY A 83 3.40 15.20 6.45
C GLY A 83 1.96 15.77 6.44
N ILE A 84 1.42 16.07 5.26
CA ILE A 84 0.09 16.61 5.02
C ILE A 84 -0.64 15.66 4.10
N LEU A 85 -1.58 14.88 4.65
CA LEU A 85 -2.51 14.10 3.86
C LEU A 85 -3.56 15.04 3.27
N HIS A 86 -3.45 15.38 1.99
CA HIS A 86 -4.46 16.12 1.27
C HIS A 86 -5.77 15.30 1.19
N SER A 87 -6.91 15.98 1.07
CA SER A 87 -8.23 15.34 1.03
C SER A 87 -8.41 14.35 -0.14
N LYS A 88 -7.59 14.46 -1.19
CA LYS A 88 -7.54 13.52 -2.32
C LYS A 88 -6.80 12.23 -1.95
N GLU A 89 -5.61 12.34 -1.37
CA GLU A 89 -4.80 11.20 -0.88
C GLU A 89 -5.57 10.42 0.20
N ALA A 90 -6.30 11.12 1.07
CA ALA A 90 -7.15 10.49 2.09
C ALA A 90 -8.29 9.64 1.52
N LYS A 91 -8.80 9.98 0.33
CA LYS A 91 -9.81 9.17 -0.37
C LYS A 91 -9.15 8.01 -1.11
N ALA A 92 -8.03 8.27 -1.79
CA ALA A 92 -7.28 7.24 -2.49
C ALA A 92 -6.84 6.13 -1.53
N ILE A 93 -6.24 6.49 -0.39
CA ILE A 93 -5.78 5.52 0.61
C ILE A 93 -6.91 4.69 1.22
N GLN A 94 -8.10 5.28 1.38
CA GLN A 94 -9.29 4.54 1.83
C GLN A 94 -9.80 3.58 0.77
N GLN A 95 -9.84 4.00 -0.49
CA GLN A 95 -10.20 3.12 -1.60
C GLN A 95 -9.22 1.95 -1.69
N ILE A 96 -7.92 2.23 -1.54
CA ILE A 96 -6.88 1.22 -1.56
C ILE A 96 -7.04 0.21 -0.43
N ALA A 97 -7.36 0.65 0.79
CA ALA A 97 -7.66 -0.25 1.90
C ALA A 97 -8.82 -1.22 1.58
N ILE A 98 -9.87 -0.73 0.92
CA ILE A 98 -11.03 -1.53 0.51
C ILE A 98 -10.64 -2.55 -0.55
N ASP A 99 -9.91 -2.12 -1.57
CA ASP A 99 -9.49 -2.97 -2.69
C ASP A 99 -8.51 -4.06 -2.23
N MET A 100 -7.70 -3.80 -1.20
CA MET A 100 -6.86 -4.80 -0.52
C MET A 100 -7.63 -5.74 0.42
N GLY A 101 -8.95 -5.59 0.53
CA GLY A 101 -9.80 -6.41 1.41
C GLY A 101 -9.50 -6.20 2.89
N LEU A 102 -9.08 -5.01 3.29
CA LEU A 102 -8.73 -4.69 4.67
C LEU A 102 -9.93 -4.15 5.45
N ASN A 103 -9.96 -4.41 6.75
CA ASN A 103 -10.99 -3.89 7.62
C ASN A 103 -10.93 -2.34 7.72
N PRO A 104 -12.02 -1.61 7.39
CA PRO A 104 -12.06 -0.14 7.42
C PRO A 104 -11.79 0.48 8.80
N VAL A 105 -12.13 -0.22 9.88
CA VAL A 105 -11.89 0.23 11.26
C VAL A 105 -10.39 0.16 11.57
N ALA A 106 -9.75 -0.95 11.21
CA ALA A 106 -8.31 -1.14 11.37
C ALA A 106 -7.51 -0.11 10.56
N THR A 107 -7.84 0.08 9.28
CA THR A 107 -7.13 1.03 8.41
C THR A 107 -7.32 2.47 8.86
N LYS A 108 -8.53 2.87 9.27
CA LYS A 108 -8.77 4.20 9.85
C LYS A 108 -7.94 4.44 11.12
N ARG A 109 -7.78 3.42 11.96
CA ARG A 109 -6.96 3.52 13.18
C ARG A 109 -5.47 3.64 12.85
N ILE A 110 -4.98 2.88 11.87
CA ILE A 110 -3.61 3.01 11.36
C ILE A 110 -3.37 4.43 10.87
N LEU A 111 -4.23 4.97 10.00
CA LEU A 111 -4.09 6.34 9.47
C LEU A 111 -4.13 7.41 10.58
N ASN A 112 -4.98 7.23 11.58
CA ASN A 112 -5.02 8.13 12.75
C ASN A 112 -3.72 8.06 13.57
N LEU A 113 -3.15 6.87 13.77
CA LEU A 113 -1.89 6.71 14.48
C LEU A 113 -0.73 7.33 13.69
N MET A 114 -0.69 7.14 12.37
CA MET A 114 0.30 7.75 11.48
C MET A 114 0.25 9.27 11.59
N LYS A 115 -0.95 9.87 11.54
CA LYS A 115 -1.13 11.33 11.67
C LYS A 115 -0.56 11.91 12.97
N ASN A 116 -0.60 11.13 14.05
CA ASN A 116 -0.15 11.59 15.38
C ASN A 116 1.28 11.15 15.73
N ALA A 117 1.93 10.36 14.87
CA ALA A 117 3.26 9.83 15.11
C ALA A 117 4.35 10.72 14.49
N PRO A 118 5.54 10.83 15.11
CA PRO A 118 6.67 11.52 14.50
C PRO A 118 7.06 10.82 13.18
N ASN A 119 7.12 11.59 12.09
CA ASN A 119 7.37 11.10 10.72
C ASN A 119 6.40 10.01 10.24
N ALA A 120 5.18 9.96 10.79
CA ALA A 120 4.16 8.96 10.47
C ALA A 120 4.52 7.50 10.79
N ILE A 121 5.62 7.26 11.52
CA ILE A 121 6.10 5.92 11.85
C ILE A 121 5.41 5.40 13.11
N ILE A 122 4.72 4.26 12.99
CA ILE A 122 4.09 3.54 14.08
C ILE A 122 4.99 2.36 14.51
N ASP A 123 5.00 2.06 15.81
CA ASP A 123 5.63 0.86 16.36
C ASP A 123 5.02 -0.43 15.76
N PRO A 124 5.82 -1.37 15.23
CA PRO A 124 5.35 -2.65 14.71
C PRO A 124 4.45 -3.44 15.68
N ALA A 125 4.71 -3.37 16.98
CA ALA A 125 3.88 -4.03 18.00
C ALA A 125 2.46 -3.45 18.06
N VAL A 126 2.32 -2.15 17.81
CA VAL A 126 1.02 -1.48 17.73
C VAL A 126 0.28 -1.90 16.46
N LEU A 127 0.96 -2.00 15.33
CA LEU A 127 0.37 -2.50 14.07
C LEU A 127 -0.16 -3.93 14.24
N LEU A 128 0.63 -4.80 14.87
CA LEU A 128 0.23 -6.18 15.17
C LEU A 128 -0.98 -6.25 16.11
N LYS A 129 -1.02 -5.40 17.13
CA LYS A 129 -2.16 -5.34 18.07
C LYS A 129 -3.46 -4.93 17.37
N ILE A 130 -3.41 -3.93 16.49
CA ILE A 130 -4.59 -3.49 15.72
C ILE A 130 -5.13 -4.63 14.87
N PHE A 131 -4.24 -5.42 14.26
CA PHE A 131 -4.63 -6.59 13.48
C PHE A 131 -5.27 -7.68 14.36
N GLN A 132 -4.65 -8.05 15.48
CA GLN A 132 -5.18 -9.07 16.39
C GLN A 132 -6.55 -8.71 16.96
N GLU A 133 -6.81 -7.42 17.23
CA GLU A 133 -8.11 -6.94 17.73
C GLU A 133 -9.26 -7.07 16.72
N GLN A 134 -8.99 -7.31 15.43
CA GLN A 134 -10.06 -7.55 14.43
C GLN A 134 -10.60 -8.99 14.43
N HIS A 135 -9.85 -9.92 15.02
CA HIS A 135 -10.17 -11.36 15.05
C HIS A 135 -10.69 -11.84 16.41
N ASN A 136 -10.85 -10.93 17.38
CA ASN A 136 -11.40 -11.18 18.71
C ASN A 136 -12.80 -10.56 18.83
#